data_AF-W1PXU2-F1
#
_entry.id   AF-W1PXU2-F1
#
_cell.length_a   1.000
_cell.length_b   1.000
_cell.length_c   1.000
_cell.angle_alpha   90.00
_cell.angle_beta   90.00
_cell.angle_gamma   90.00
#
_symmetry.space_group_name_H-M   'P 1'
#
loop_
_entity.id
_entity.type
_entity.pdbx_description
1 polymer ?
#
loop_
_entity_poly.entity_id
_entity_poly.type
_entity_poly.pdbx_seq_one_letter_code
_entity_poly.pdbx_strand_id
1 'polypeptide(L)'
;MRDFNLALVIVAAVVCVLVFIFNVYLLINYQHPDDVNQAYFPKFIVVWGLSVAGISILMLPTDVANRQACKNSIYNRACNLTIPMKDLWLTIYVVDVILEFFVIPFAMFYYEGDQDK
;
A
#
# COMPACT_ATOMS: atom_id res chain seq x y z
N MET A 1 13.68 -25.73 1.79
CA MET A 1 12.21 -25.82 1.51
C MET A 1 11.34 -25.19 2.62
N ARG A 2 11.91 -24.71 3.74
CA ARG A 2 11.20 -23.84 4.71
C ARG A 2 11.32 -22.34 4.33
N ASP A 3 12.05 -22.05 3.25
CA ASP A 3 12.63 -20.74 2.96
C ASP A 3 11.80 -19.93 1.94
N PHE A 4 10.92 -20.60 1.18
CA PHE A 4 10.21 -19.96 0.06
C PHE A 4 9.13 -18.97 0.53
N ASN A 5 8.37 -19.31 1.58
CA ASN A 5 7.37 -18.40 2.16
C ASN A 5 8.04 -17.22 2.88
N LEU A 6 9.17 -17.48 3.57
CA LEU A 6 9.96 -16.43 4.21
C LEU A 6 10.51 -15.43 3.17
N ALA A 7 11.06 -15.94 2.07
CA ALA A 7 11.54 -15.11 0.97
C ALA A 7 10.41 -14.26 0.37
N LEU A 8 9.22 -14.82 0.17
CA LEU A 8 8.07 -14.08 -0.36
C LEU A 8 7.65 -12.93 0.57
N VAL A 9 7.62 -13.18 1.89
CA VAL A 9 7.30 -12.16 2.90
C VAL A 9 8.37 -11.06 2.93
N ILE A 10 9.65 -11.43 2.87
CA ILE A 10 10.75 -10.47 2.84
C ILE A 10 10.65 -9.59 1.59
N VAL A 11 10.42 -10.19 0.42
CA VAL A 11 10.26 -9.46 -0.84
C VAL A 11 9.05 -8.53 -0.76
N ALA A 12 7.91 -9.00 -0.27
CA ALA A 12 6.72 -8.16 -0.09
C ALA A 12 7.00 -6.96 0.84
N ALA A 13 7.67 -7.18 1.96
CA ALA A 13 8.02 -6.11 2.90
C ALA A 13 8.98 -5.08 2.27
N VAL A 14 10.02 -5.53 1.57
CA VAL A 14 10.97 -4.64 0.88
C VAL A 14 10.25 -3.83 -0.19
N VAL A 15 9.40 -4.47 -0.99
CA VAL A 15 8.64 -3.79 -2.05
C VAL A 15 7.68 -2.75 -1.46
N CYS A 16 7.00 -3.04 -0.35
CA CYS A 16 6.15 -2.04 0.33
C CYS A 16 6.96 -0.80 0.78
N VAL A 17 8.16 -0.99 1.33
CA VAL A 17 9.03 0.12 1.72
C VAL A 17 9.48 0.93 0.50
N LEU A 18 9.85 0.27 -0.60
CA LEU A 18 10.25 0.93 -1.84
C LEU A 18 9.10 1.76 -2.44
N VAL A 19 7.87 1.24 -2.43
CA VAL A 19 6.67 1.98 -2.87
C VAL A 19 6.49 3.24 -2.05
N PHE A 20 6.65 3.17 -0.73
CA PHE A 20 6.53 4.34 0.14
C PHE A 20 7.60 5.40 -0.17
N ILE A 21 8.86 4.99 -0.32
CA ILE A 21 9.97 5.89 -0.69
C ILE A 21 9.70 6.55 -2.05
N PHE A 22 9.25 5.77 -3.02
CA PHE A 22 8.93 6.27 -4.36
C PHE A 22 7.81 7.32 -4.32
N ASN A 23 6.75 7.08 -3.55
CA ASN A 23 5.64 8.03 -3.41
C ASN A 23 6.06 9.31 -2.69
N VAL A 24 6.95 9.23 -1.70
CA VAL A 24 7.56 10.42 -1.07
C VAL A 24 8.39 11.21 -2.09
N TYR A 25 9.19 10.51 -2.91
CA TYR A 25 9.97 11.14 -3.97
C TYR A 25 9.07 11.85 -5.00
N LEU A 26 7.97 11.23 -5.42
CA LEU A 26 7.00 11.87 -6.31
C LEU A 26 6.43 13.15 -5.68
N LEU A 27 6.01 13.10 -4.42
CA LEU A 27 5.48 14.27 -3.73
C LEU A 27 6.50 15.41 -3.69
N ILE A 28 7.77 15.13 -3.38
CA ILE A 28 8.80 16.17 -3.28
C ILE A 28 9.09 16.84 -4.63
N ASN A 29 9.07 16.09 -5.74
CA ASN A 29 9.38 16.63 -7.07
C ASN A 29 8.19 17.30 -7.76
N TYR A 30 6.96 16.87 -7.47
CA TYR A 30 5.74 17.37 -8.13
C TYR A 30 4.90 18.29 -7.24
N GLN A 31 5.30 18.59 -6.01
CA GLN A 31 4.64 19.62 -5.19
C GLN A 31 4.82 21.01 -5.80
N HIS A 32 3.82 21.87 -5.58
CA HIS A 32 3.91 23.28 -5.96
C HIS A 32 5.00 23.99 -5.12
N PRO A 33 5.80 24.91 -5.70
CA PRO A 33 6.85 25.63 -4.98
C PRO A 33 6.34 26.45 -3.78
N ASP A 34 5.08 26.91 -3.84
CA ASP A 34 4.47 27.68 -2.75
C ASP A 34 4.03 26.80 -1.57
N ASP A 35 3.89 25.48 -1.77
CA ASP A 35 3.52 24.53 -0.72
C ASP A 35 4.74 23.95 0.01
N VAL A 36 5.96 24.42 -0.26
CA VAL A 36 7.16 23.84 0.33
C VAL A 36 7.09 23.92 1.87
N ASN A 37 7.10 22.75 2.50
CA ASN A 37 7.02 22.58 3.96
C ASN A 37 5.73 23.10 4.63
N GLN A 38 4.65 23.28 3.88
CA GLN A 38 3.30 23.59 4.39
C GLN A 38 2.34 22.39 4.18
N ALA A 39 1.18 22.41 4.83
CA ALA A 39 0.10 21.42 4.70
C ALA A 39 0.53 19.94 4.87
N TYR A 40 1.12 19.59 6.02
CA TYR A 40 1.58 18.22 6.29
C TYR A 40 0.47 17.16 6.26
N PHE A 41 -0.75 17.51 6.69
CA PHE A 41 -1.86 16.56 6.76
C PHE A 41 -2.31 16.08 5.36
N PRO A 42 -2.66 16.97 4.40
CA PRO A 42 -2.96 16.55 3.02
C PRO A 42 -1.81 15.79 2.36
N LYS A 43 -0.55 16.21 2.58
CA LYS A 43 0.63 15.52 2.03
C LYS A 43 0.76 14.09 2.54
N PHE A 44 0.50 13.86 3.83
CA PHE A 44 0.49 12.51 4.39
C PHE A 44 -0.60 11.65 3.74
N ILE A 45 -1.81 12.19 3.57
CA ILE A 45 -2.91 11.48 2.91
C ILE A 45 -2.59 11.14 1.46
N VAL A 46 -1.93 12.03 0.72
CA VAL A 46 -1.49 11.77 -0.67
C VAL A 46 -0.48 10.62 -0.73
N VAL A 47 0.59 10.66 0.08
CA VAL A 47 1.59 9.59 0.11
C VAL A 47 0.95 8.27 0.54
N TRP A 48 0.06 8.30 1.53
CA TRP A 48 -0.63 7.12 2.01
C TRP A 48 -1.55 6.54 0.93
N GLY A 49 -2.41 7.34 0.31
CA GLY A 49 -3.34 6.91 -0.75
C GLY A 49 -2.63 6.34 -1.96
N LEU A 50 -1.57 6.99 -2.45
CA LEU A 50 -0.74 6.47 -3.54
C LEU A 50 -0.04 5.15 -3.16
N SER A 51 0.33 5.00 -1.89
CA SER A 51 0.96 3.77 -1.40
C SER A 51 -0.03 2.62 -1.32
N VAL A 52 -1.25 2.85 -0.83
CA VAL A 52 -2.30 1.82 -0.84
C VAL A 52 -2.63 1.38 -2.27
N ALA A 53 -2.85 2.33 -3.18
CA ALA A 53 -3.11 2.01 -4.59
C ALA A 53 -1.97 1.21 -5.24
N GLY A 54 -0.72 1.59 -5.01
CA GLY A 54 0.45 0.86 -5.50
C GLY A 54 0.54 -0.57 -4.95
N ILE A 55 0.27 -0.74 -3.65
CA ILE A 55 0.25 -2.05 -3.00
C ILE A 55 -0.90 -2.91 -3.53
N SER A 56 -2.09 -2.36 -3.77
CA SER A 56 -3.24 -3.09 -4.33
C SER A 56 -2.92 -3.73 -5.68
N ILE A 57 -2.13 -3.04 -6.53
CA ILE A 57 -1.67 -3.60 -7.81
C ILE A 57 -0.65 -4.71 -7.58
N LEU A 58 0.32 -4.50 -6.69
CA LEU A 58 1.40 -5.44 -6.42
C LEU A 58 0.93 -6.70 -5.67
N MET A 59 -0.24 -6.67 -5.05
CA MET A 59 -0.87 -7.85 -4.48
C MET A 59 -1.30 -8.89 -5.51
N LEU A 60 -1.55 -8.51 -6.76
CA LEU A 60 -1.92 -9.44 -7.83
C LEU A 60 -0.81 -10.48 -8.11
N PRO A 61 0.45 -10.10 -8.41
CA PRO A 61 1.52 -11.07 -8.58
C PRO A 61 1.87 -11.80 -7.28
N THR A 62 1.71 -11.16 -6.12
CA THR A 62 1.93 -11.83 -4.83
C THR A 62 0.91 -12.94 -4.57
N ASP A 63 -0.37 -12.76 -4.92
CA ASP A 63 -1.38 -13.82 -4.80
C ASP A 63 -1.07 -15.00 -5.74
N VAL A 64 -0.68 -14.72 -7.00
CA VAL A 64 -0.26 -15.76 -7.95
C VAL A 64 0.93 -16.56 -7.40
N ALA A 65 1.96 -15.87 -6.89
CA ALA A 65 3.14 -16.52 -6.32
C ALA A 65 2.83 -17.33 -5.06
N ASN A 66 1.95 -16.81 -4.18
CA ASN A 66 1.52 -17.48 -2.95
C ASN A 66 0.78 -18.80 -3.25
N ARG A 67 -0.10 -18.81 -4.27
CA ARG A 67 -0.81 -20.03 -4.72
C ARG A 67 0.13 -21.04 -5.36
N GLN A 68 1.07 -20.58 -6.19
CA GLN A 68 2.07 -21.45 -6.83
C GLN A 68 2.98 -22.13 -5.78
N ALA A 69 3.37 -21.40 -4.73
CA ALA A 69 4.17 -21.94 -3.63
C ALA A 69 3.46 -23.09 -2.90
N CYS A 70 2.13 -23.00 -2.69
CA CYS A 70 1.35 -24.08 -2.08
C CYS A 70 1.26 -25.32 -3.00
N LYS A 71 1.05 -25.14 -4.31
CA LYS A 71 0.94 -26.26 -5.28
C LYS A 71 2.21 -27.11 -5.42
N ASN A 72 3.38 -26.48 -5.26
CA ASN A 72 4.68 -27.16 -5.37
C ASN A 72 5.16 -27.78 -4.04
N SER A 73 4.38 -27.69 -2.95
CA SER A 73 4.75 -28.29 -1.67
C SER A 73 4.31 -29.75 -1.58
N ILE A 74 5.27 -30.67 -1.37
CA ILE A 74 5.02 -32.12 -1.23
C ILE A 74 4.28 -32.44 0.10
N TYR A 75 4.20 -31.48 1.02
CA TYR A 75 3.59 -31.63 2.35
C TYR A 75 2.42 -30.65 2.54
N ASN A 76 1.19 -31.15 2.66
CA ASN A 76 -0.04 -30.35 2.88
C ASN A 76 0.02 -29.40 4.11
N ARG A 77 0.92 -29.64 5.06
CA ARG A 77 1.13 -28.77 6.24
C ARG A 77 1.87 -27.46 5.92
N ALA A 78 2.56 -27.35 4.78
CA ALA A 78 3.26 -26.13 4.38
C ALA A 78 2.32 -25.01 3.90
N CYS A 79 1.07 -25.37 3.53
CA CYS A 79 0.06 -24.41 3.09
C CYS A 79 -0.63 -23.66 4.26
N ASN A 80 -0.35 -24.04 5.52
CA ASN A 80 -0.88 -23.34 6.70
C ASN A 80 0.00 -22.14 7.15
N LEU A 81 1.17 -21.96 6.51
CA LEU A 81 2.12 -20.88 6.76
C LEU A 81 2.19 -19.89 5.59
N THR A 82 1.13 -19.83 4.78
CA THR A 82 0.99 -18.88 3.67
C THR A 82 0.38 -17.57 4.14
N ILE A 83 0.62 -16.50 3.40
CA ILE A 83 0.01 -15.20 3.70
C ILE A 83 -1.51 -15.31 3.53
N PRO A 84 -2.34 -14.85 4.50
CA PRO A 84 -3.80 -14.92 4.41
C PRO A 84 -4.34 -13.89 3.40
N MET A 85 -4.25 -14.23 2.11
CA MET A 85 -4.60 -13.33 1.01
C MET A 85 -6.05 -12.85 1.06
N LYS A 86 -7.00 -13.72 1.45
CA LYS A 86 -8.42 -13.35 1.52
C LYS A 86 -8.67 -12.21 2.51
N ASP A 87 -8.06 -12.29 3.69
CA ASP A 87 -8.21 -11.27 4.72
C ASP A 87 -7.46 -9.99 4.34
N LEU A 88 -6.30 -10.12 3.69
CA LEU A 88 -5.51 -8.99 3.19
C LEU A 88 -6.28 -8.21 2.11
N TRP A 89 -6.87 -8.91 1.13
CA TRP A 89 -7.69 -8.29 0.09
C TRP A 89 -8.91 -7.59 0.67
N LEU A 90 -9.63 -8.23 1.59
CA LEU A 90 -10.78 -7.61 2.25
C LEU A 90 -10.37 -6.35 3.01
N THR A 91 -9.26 -6.40 3.74
CA THR A 91 -8.74 -5.25 4.49
C THR A 91 -8.43 -4.08 3.56
N ILE A 92 -7.74 -4.34 2.45
CA ILE A 92 -7.36 -3.28 1.51
C ILE A 92 -8.57 -2.70 0.79
N TYR A 93 -9.54 -3.51 0.37
CA TYR A 93 -10.77 -2.97 -0.21
C TYR A 93 -11.56 -2.09 0.76
N VAL A 94 -11.62 -2.46 2.05
CA VAL A 94 -12.25 -1.60 3.06
C VAL A 94 -11.47 -0.29 3.24
N VAL A 95 -10.14 -0.38 3.29
CA VAL A 95 -9.27 0.81 3.40
C VAL A 95 -9.43 1.72 2.19
N ASP A 96 -9.44 1.18 0.97
CA ASP A 96 -9.62 1.92 -0.28
C ASP A 96 -10.95 2.69 -0.28
N VAL A 97 -12.05 2.03 0.09
CA VAL A 97 -13.37 2.67 0.18
C VAL A 97 -13.38 3.79 1.22
N ILE A 98 -12.78 3.58 2.40
CA ILE A 98 -12.71 4.62 3.44
C ILE A 98 -11.87 5.81 2.96
N LEU A 99 -10.75 5.52 2.30
CA LEU A 99 -9.85 6.52 1.74
C LEU A 99 -10.56 7.40 0.72
N GLU A 100 -11.20 6.78 -0.27
CA GLU A 100 -11.77 7.45 -1.43
C GLU A 100 -13.03 8.26 -1.07
N PHE A 101 -13.92 7.72 -0.24
CA PHE A 101 -15.20 8.37 0.06
C PHE A 101 -15.16 9.33 1.24
N PHE A 102 -14.24 9.13 2.20
CA PHE A 102 -14.23 9.91 3.43
C PHE A 102 -12.95 10.71 3.60
N VAL A 103 -11.79 10.05 3.56
CA VAL A 103 -10.52 10.67 3.97
C VAL A 103 -9.99 11.66 2.92
N ILE A 104 -9.98 11.28 1.65
CA ILE A 104 -9.49 12.14 0.56
C ILE A 104 -10.39 13.37 0.37
N PRO A 105 -11.73 13.24 0.29
CA PRO A 105 -12.61 14.42 0.19
C PRO A 105 -12.47 15.34 1.41
N PHE A 106 -12.38 14.77 2.62
CA PHE A 106 -12.13 15.55 3.83
C PHE A 106 -10.79 16.30 3.77
N ALA A 107 -9.72 15.64 3.34
CA ALA A 107 -8.40 16.27 3.22
C ALA A 107 -8.38 17.38 2.18
N MET A 108 -9.15 17.24 1.09
CA MET A 108 -9.32 18.27 0.07
C MET A 108 -10.01 19.51 0.63
N PHE A 109 -11.18 19.35 1.25
CA PHE A 109 -11.90 20.47 1.88
C PHE A 109 -11.10 21.11 3.02
N TYR A 110 -10.35 20.32 3.78
CA TYR A 110 -9.46 20.82 4.84
C TYR A 110 -8.35 21.71 4.27
N TYR A 111 -7.74 21.30 3.15
CA TYR A 111 -6.69 22.08 2.50
C TYR A 111 -7.23 23.38 1.88
N GLU A 112 -8.36 23.31 1.18
CA GLU A 112 -9.02 24.50 0.61
C GLU A 112 -9.41 25.52 1.69
N GLY A 113 -9.98 25.06 2.81
CA GLY A 113 -10.39 25.93 3.92
C GLY A 113 -9.25 26.55 4.73
N ASP A 114 -8.01 26.08 4.57
CA ASP A 114 -6.82 26.70 5.17
C ASP A 114 -6.22 27.79 4.26
N GLN A 115 -6.43 27.70 2.93
CA GLN A 115 -6.00 28.73 1.99
C GLN A 115 -6.83 30.02 2.08
N ASP A 116 -8.07 29.93 2.57
CA ASP A 116 -8.98 31.07 2.74
C ASP A 116 -8.69 31.91 4.02
N LYS A 117 -7.64 31.60 4.79
CA LYS A 117 -7.26 32.34 6.02
C LYS A 117 -6.00 33.17 5.84
#